data_AF-A0A411HRB8-F1
#
_entry.id   AF-A0A411HRB8-F1
#
_cell.length_a   1.000
_cell.length_b   1.000
_cell.length_c   1.000
_cell.angle_alpha   90.00
_cell.angle_beta   90.00
_cell.angle_gamma   90.00
#
_symmetry.space_group_name_H-M   'P 1'
#
loop_
_entity.id
_entity.type
_entity.pdbx_description
1 polymer ?
#
loop_
_entity_poly.entity_id
_entity_poly.type
_entity_poly.pdbx_seq_one_letter_code
_entity_poly.pdbx_strand_id
1 'polypeptide(L)'
;MVSVHVVALVLYLLDRFSPFGRFKLANTDGTEEDALNLSSAIWFAWGVLLNSGIGEGTPRSFSARVLGMVWAGFAMIIVASYTANLAAFLVLERPKTKLTGINDARLRNTMENLTCATVKGSAVDMYFRRQVELSNMYRTMEANNYNTAEDAIRDVKIGKLMAFIWDSSRLEFEAAQDCELVTAGELFGRSGYGIGLQKGSPWADDVTLAILDFHESGFMESLDNKWILQGNLQQCEQFEKTPNTLGLKNMAGVFILVAAGIVGGIGLIVIEMAYKKHQIKKQTNGIG
;
A
#
# COMPACT_ATOMS: atom_id res chain seq x y z
N MET A 1 -5.97 -16.62 -16.49
CA MET A 1 -5.13 -17.16 -17.59
C MET A 1 -5.75 -18.39 -18.23
N VAL A 2 -6.04 -19.46 -17.50
CA VAL A 2 -6.72 -20.65 -18.07
C VAL A 2 -8.10 -20.31 -18.66
N SER A 3 -8.87 -19.44 -17.98
CA SER A 3 -10.18 -18.97 -18.44
C SER A 3 -10.18 -18.35 -19.85
N VAL A 4 -9.15 -17.56 -20.20
CA VAL A 4 -9.02 -16.91 -21.52
C VAL A 4 -8.90 -17.95 -22.63
N HIS A 5 -8.11 -18.99 -22.41
CA HIS A 5 -7.89 -20.07 -23.39
C HIS A 5 -9.12 -20.95 -23.55
N VAL A 6 -9.85 -21.21 -22.45
CA VAL A 6 -11.12 -21.94 -22.49
C VAL A 6 -12.16 -21.14 -23.27
N VAL A 7 -12.29 -19.83 -23.03
CA VAL A 7 -13.24 -18.98 -23.75
C VAL A 7 -12.89 -18.87 -25.23
N ALA A 8 -11.60 -18.75 -25.58
CA ALA A 8 -11.14 -18.76 -26.97
C ALA A 8 -11.49 -20.07 -27.69
N LEU A 9 -11.29 -21.23 -27.02
CA LEU A 9 -11.64 -22.54 -27.56
C LEU A 9 -13.16 -22.69 -27.73
N VAL A 10 -13.97 -22.24 -26.76
CA VAL A 10 -15.44 -22.29 -26.86
C VAL A 10 -15.95 -21.36 -27.96
N LEU A 11 -15.40 -20.15 -28.11
CA LEU A 11 -15.72 -19.24 -29.22
C LEU A 11 -15.42 -19.90 -30.58
N TYR A 12 -14.26 -20.56 -30.70
CA TYR A 12 -13.88 -21.31 -31.90
C TYR A 12 -14.87 -22.44 -32.23
N LEU A 13 -15.24 -23.26 -31.23
CA LEU A 13 -16.19 -24.36 -31.43
C LEU A 13 -17.59 -23.85 -31.80
N LEU A 14 -18.08 -22.80 -31.12
CA LEU A 14 -19.40 -22.23 -31.40
C LEU A 14 -19.49 -21.64 -32.82
N ASP A 15 -18.41 -21.03 -33.31
CA ASP A 15 -18.39 -20.49 -34.67
C ASP A 15 -18.29 -21.61 -35.73
N ARG A 16 -17.57 -22.70 -35.43
CA ARG A 16 -17.43 -23.88 -36.32
C ARG A 16 -18.70 -24.74 -36.43
N PHE A 17 -19.45 -24.87 -35.34
CA PHE A 17 -20.67 -25.70 -35.27
C PHE A 17 -21.97 -24.93 -35.53
N SER A 18 -21.92 -23.60 -35.61
CA SER A 18 -23.07 -22.74 -35.92
C SER A 18 -23.62 -23.00 -37.35
N PRO A 19 -24.87 -23.48 -37.50
CA PRO A 19 -25.49 -23.70 -38.81
C PRO A 19 -25.77 -22.38 -39.56
N PHE A 20 -25.99 -21.28 -38.83
CA PHE A 20 -26.21 -19.95 -39.40
C PHE A 20 -24.93 -19.30 -39.95
N GLY A 21 -23.74 -19.71 -39.46
CA GLY A 21 -22.45 -19.29 -40.04
C GLY A 21 -22.20 -19.93 -41.39
N ARG A 22 -22.54 -21.22 -41.53
CA ARG A 22 -22.43 -21.97 -42.80
C ARG A 22 -23.38 -21.46 -43.88
N PHE A 23 -24.58 -21.03 -43.51
CA PHE A 23 -25.58 -20.49 -44.46
C PHE A 23 -25.12 -19.18 -45.13
N LYS A 24 -24.29 -18.38 -44.44
CA LYS A 24 -23.75 -17.13 -44.99
C LYS A 24 -22.54 -17.38 -45.92
N LEU A 25 -21.77 -18.44 -45.67
CA LEU A 25 -20.62 -18.85 -46.49
C LEU A 25 -21.05 -19.44 -47.85
N ALA A 26 -22.18 -20.14 -47.89
CA ALA A 26 -22.72 -20.74 -49.13
C ALA A 26 -23.21 -19.70 -50.16
N ASN A 27 -23.38 -18.43 -49.78
CA ASN A 27 -23.87 -17.34 -50.64
C ASN A 27 -22.76 -16.34 -51.03
N THR A 28 -21.51 -16.55 -50.64
CA THR A 28 -20.39 -15.65 -51.00
C THR A 28 -19.20 -16.50 -51.44
N ASP A 29 -18.98 -16.52 -52.75
CA ASP A 29 -17.94 -17.25 -53.48
C ASP A 29 -16.53 -16.64 -53.26
N GLY A 30 -16.12 -16.45 -52.00
CA GLY A 30 -14.87 -15.75 -51.67
C GLY A 30 -14.25 -16.16 -50.33
N THR A 31 -13.11 -16.84 -50.43
CA THR A 31 -12.04 -17.04 -49.43
C THR A 31 -12.37 -17.77 -48.12
N GLU A 32 -11.86 -19.00 -48.00
CA GLU A 32 -11.65 -19.74 -46.75
C GLU A 32 -10.76 -19.02 -45.71
N GLU A 33 -10.17 -17.88 -46.06
CA GLU A 33 -9.34 -17.01 -45.18
C GLU A 33 -10.15 -16.28 -44.10
N ASP A 34 -11.47 -16.37 -44.16
CA ASP A 34 -12.41 -15.54 -43.42
C ASP A 34 -13.10 -16.31 -42.26
N ALA A 35 -12.73 -17.57 -42.04
CA ALA A 35 -13.15 -18.36 -40.89
C ALA A 35 -12.31 -17.98 -39.65
N LEU A 36 -12.93 -17.91 -38.47
CA LEU A 36 -12.20 -17.69 -37.21
C LEU A 36 -11.23 -18.85 -36.95
N ASN A 37 -9.95 -18.62 -37.23
CA ASN A 37 -8.87 -19.51 -36.82
C ASN A 37 -8.73 -19.54 -35.29
N LEU A 38 -8.24 -20.65 -34.73
CA LEU A 38 -8.01 -20.76 -33.28
C LEU A 38 -7.09 -19.64 -32.76
N SER A 39 -6.10 -19.24 -33.56
CA SER A 39 -5.21 -18.12 -33.26
C SER A 39 -5.95 -16.78 -33.19
N SER A 40 -6.87 -16.49 -34.13
CA SER A 40 -7.64 -15.23 -34.11
C SER A 40 -8.65 -15.18 -32.97
N ALA A 41 -9.22 -16.32 -32.57
CA ALA A 41 -10.06 -16.41 -31.36
C ALA A 41 -9.26 -16.17 -30.06
N ILE A 42 -8.02 -16.66 -29.97
CA ILE A 42 -7.12 -16.40 -28.83
C ILE A 42 -6.73 -14.92 -28.79
N TRP A 43 -6.35 -14.34 -29.92
CA TRP A 43 -6.04 -12.91 -30.03
C TRP A 43 -7.25 -12.04 -29.67
N PHE A 44 -8.45 -12.39 -30.12
CA PHE A 44 -9.69 -11.71 -29.74
C PHE A 44 -9.93 -11.76 -28.21
N ALA A 45 -9.80 -12.94 -27.60
CA ALA A 45 -10.02 -13.10 -26.15
C ALA A 45 -9.01 -12.29 -25.31
N TRP A 46 -7.74 -12.26 -25.71
CA TRP A 46 -6.70 -11.44 -25.09
C TRP A 46 -6.89 -9.94 -25.35
N GLY A 47 -7.29 -9.56 -26.56
CA GLY A 47 -7.59 -8.17 -26.91
C GLY A 47 -8.69 -7.59 -26.02
N VAL A 48 -9.78 -8.33 -25.83
CA VAL A 48 -10.88 -7.92 -24.94
C VAL A 48 -10.42 -7.82 -23.48
N LEU A 49 -9.61 -8.76 -22.99
CA LEU A 49 -9.10 -8.72 -21.61
C LEU A 49 -8.20 -7.50 -21.35
N LEU A 50 -7.34 -7.17 -22.32
CA LEU A 50 -6.37 -6.09 -22.22
C LEU A 50 -6.94 -4.73 -22.65
N ASN A 51 -8.24 -4.63 -22.96
CA ASN A 51 -8.86 -3.46 -23.58
C ASN A 51 -8.07 -2.96 -24.82
N SER A 52 -7.50 -3.90 -25.58
CA SER A 52 -6.72 -3.63 -26.77
C SER A 52 -7.56 -3.89 -28.03
N GLY A 53 -7.54 -2.96 -28.98
CA GLY A 53 -8.24 -3.07 -30.26
C GLY A 53 -7.58 -4.02 -31.27
N ILE A 54 -6.60 -4.82 -30.84
CA ILE A 54 -5.82 -5.72 -31.70
C ILE A 54 -6.59 -7.04 -31.83
N GLY A 55 -7.56 -7.09 -32.74
CA GLY A 55 -8.30 -8.31 -33.06
C GLY A 55 -8.76 -8.32 -34.51
N GLU A 56 -8.07 -9.08 -35.35
CA GLU A 56 -8.40 -9.21 -36.79
C GLU A 56 -9.61 -10.14 -37.04
N GLY A 57 -10.12 -10.83 -36.01
CA GLY A 57 -11.27 -11.74 -36.13
C GLY A 57 -12.40 -11.37 -35.17
N THR A 58 -13.58 -11.06 -35.69
CA THR A 58 -14.80 -10.86 -34.89
C THR A 58 -15.74 -12.07 -35.00
N PRO A 59 -16.40 -12.50 -33.92
CA PRO A 59 -17.34 -13.61 -33.96
C PRO A 59 -18.51 -13.34 -34.90
N ARG A 60 -18.72 -14.27 -35.84
CA ARG A 60 -19.75 -14.16 -36.90
C ARG A 60 -21.09 -14.73 -36.44
N SER A 61 -21.08 -15.85 -35.73
CA SER A 61 -22.29 -16.49 -35.22
C SER A 61 -22.97 -15.69 -34.10
N PHE A 62 -24.31 -15.73 -34.06
CA PHE A 62 -25.10 -15.03 -33.03
C PHE A 62 -24.75 -15.51 -31.62
N SER A 63 -24.57 -16.83 -31.44
CA SER A 63 -24.13 -17.44 -30.19
C SER A 63 -22.74 -16.97 -29.74
N ALA A 64 -21.77 -16.88 -30.66
CA ALA A 64 -20.44 -16.38 -30.33
C ALA A 64 -20.42 -14.87 -30.02
N ARG A 65 -21.32 -14.08 -30.62
CA ARG A 65 -21.49 -12.65 -30.27
C ARG A 65 -22.02 -12.46 -28.86
N VAL A 66 -23.02 -13.24 -28.46
CA VAL A 66 -23.54 -13.22 -27.09
C VAL A 66 -22.45 -13.63 -26.09
N LEU A 67 -21.70 -14.70 -26.38
CA LEU A 67 -20.57 -15.11 -25.55
C LEU A 67 -19.47 -14.04 -25.48
N GLY A 68 -19.18 -13.37 -26.60
CA GLY A 68 -18.23 -12.25 -26.66
C GLY A 68 -18.66 -11.05 -25.82
N MET A 69 -19.95 -10.72 -25.79
CA MET A 69 -20.49 -9.66 -24.93
C MET A 69 -20.36 -10.00 -23.44
N VAL A 70 -20.66 -11.25 -23.06
CA VAL A 70 -20.51 -11.71 -21.67
C VAL A 70 -19.03 -11.71 -21.26
N TRP A 71 -18.14 -12.17 -22.15
CA TRP A 71 -16.69 -12.11 -21.93
C TRP A 71 -16.19 -10.68 -21.75
N ALA A 72 -16.66 -9.74 -22.57
CA ALA A 72 -16.31 -8.32 -22.43
C ALA A 72 -16.76 -7.73 -21.10
N GLY A 73 -17.99 -8.05 -20.64
CA GLY A 73 -18.47 -7.64 -19.32
C GLY A 73 -17.62 -8.22 -18.19
N PHE A 74 -17.26 -9.50 -18.26
CA PHE A 74 -16.39 -10.16 -17.29
C PHE A 74 -14.98 -9.55 -17.25
N ALA A 75 -14.38 -9.29 -18.42
CA ALA A 75 -13.09 -8.64 -18.54
C ALA A 75 -13.10 -7.24 -17.91
N MET A 76 -14.14 -6.44 -18.18
CA MET A 76 -14.31 -5.10 -17.58
C MET A 76 -14.39 -5.17 -16.05
N ILE A 77 -15.13 -6.14 -15.50
CA ILE A 77 -15.23 -6.34 -14.03
C ILE A 77 -13.88 -6.72 -13.42
N ILE A 78 -13.10 -7.58 -14.09
CA ILE A 78 -11.75 -7.96 -13.61
C ILE A 78 -10.85 -6.73 -13.57
N VAL A 79 -10.79 -5.96 -14.67
CA VAL A 79 -9.96 -4.76 -14.75
C VAL A 79 -10.37 -3.75 -13.68
N ALA A 80 -11.67 -3.51 -13.51
CA ALA A 80 -12.21 -2.62 -12.49
C ALA A 80 -11.91 -3.08 -11.06
N SER A 81 -11.95 -4.40 -10.80
CA SER A 81 -11.62 -4.96 -9.48
C SER A 81 -10.14 -4.81 -9.18
N TYR A 82 -9.28 -4.99 -10.17
CA TYR A 82 -7.84 -4.78 -10.02
C TYR A 82 -7.50 -3.31 -9.76
N THR A 83 -8.11 -2.38 -10.51
CA THR A 83 -7.91 -0.94 -10.29
C THR A 83 -8.48 -0.49 -8.93
N ALA A 84 -9.62 -1.03 -8.50
CA ALA A 84 -10.18 -0.76 -7.18
C ALA A 84 -9.28 -1.28 -6.04
N ASN A 85 -8.73 -2.49 -6.18
CA ASN A 85 -7.81 -3.04 -5.19
C ASN A 85 -6.50 -2.24 -5.11
N LEU A 86 -5.98 -1.81 -6.26
CA LEU A 86 -4.82 -0.91 -6.32
C LEU A 86 -5.12 0.43 -5.63
N ALA A 87 -6.28 1.04 -5.92
CA ALA A 87 -6.69 2.30 -5.29
C ALA A 87 -6.86 2.15 -3.77
N ALA A 88 -7.47 1.06 -3.31
CA ALA A 88 -7.60 0.75 -1.89
C ALA A 88 -6.24 0.62 -1.21
N PHE A 89 -5.28 -0.04 -1.86
CA PHE A 89 -3.91 -0.15 -1.35
C PHE A 89 -3.24 1.23 -1.22
N LEU A 90 -3.40 2.11 -2.21
CA LEU A 90 -2.83 3.46 -2.17
C LEU A 90 -3.39 4.34 -1.06
N VAL A 91 -4.66 4.14 -0.69
CA VAL A 91 -5.29 4.87 0.44
C VAL A 91 -4.85 4.30 1.80
N LEU A 92 -4.47 3.02 1.86
CA LEU A 92 -4.09 2.32 3.09
C LEU A 92 -2.60 2.38 3.41
N GLU A 93 -1.75 2.85 2.50
CA GLU A 93 -0.35 3.18 2.81
C GLU A 93 -0.26 4.42 3.70
N ARG A 94 -0.66 4.29 4.96
CA ARG A 94 -0.24 5.24 5.99
C ARG A 94 1.28 5.09 6.15
N PRO A 95 2.06 6.18 6.22
CA PRO A 95 3.46 6.09 6.58
C PRO A 95 3.56 5.36 7.92
N LYS A 96 4.02 4.11 7.91
CA LYS A 96 4.18 3.34 9.15
C LYS A 96 5.20 4.11 10.01
N THR A 97 4.80 4.44 11.23
CA THR A 97 5.75 4.92 12.25
C THR A 97 6.89 3.91 12.33
N LYS A 98 8.14 4.40 12.44
CA LYS A 98 9.34 3.53 12.42
C LYS A 98 9.34 2.46 13.53
N LEU A 99 8.53 2.67 14.57
CA LEU A 99 8.34 1.80 15.72
C LEU A 99 6.85 1.52 15.92
N THR A 100 6.51 0.28 16.32
CA THR A 100 5.12 -0.12 16.61
C THR A 100 4.66 0.25 18.02
N GLY A 101 5.59 0.67 18.89
CA GLY A 101 5.35 1.01 20.30
C GLY A 101 6.28 0.24 21.25
N ILE A 102 5.98 0.25 22.54
CA ILE A 102 6.87 -0.28 23.60
C ILE A 102 7.18 -1.78 23.50
N ASN A 103 6.29 -2.55 22.85
CA ASN A 103 6.43 -3.99 22.67
C ASN A 103 7.22 -4.38 21.41
N ASP A 104 7.75 -3.40 20.65
CA ASP A 104 8.56 -3.67 19.47
C ASP A 104 9.79 -4.52 19.85
N ALA A 105 10.03 -5.60 19.09
CA ALA A 105 11.17 -6.48 19.29
C ALA A 105 12.50 -5.72 19.18
N ARG A 106 12.55 -4.64 18.39
CA ARG A 106 13.75 -3.79 18.24
C ARG A 106 14.09 -3.02 19.51
N LEU A 107 13.08 -2.57 20.26
CA LEU A 107 13.24 -1.88 21.53
C LEU A 107 13.60 -2.86 22.66
N ARG A 108 12.99 -4.05 22.65
CA ARG A 108 13.17 -5.07 23.70
C ARG A 108 14.51 -5.80 23.64
N ASN A 109 15.00 -6.08 22.43
CA ASN A 109 16.24 -6.84 22.23
C ASN A 109 17.47 -5.95 22.01
N THR A 110 17.36 -4.64 22.24
CA THR A 110 18.42 -3.63 22.12
C THR A 110 19.38 -3.92 20.95
N MET A 111 18.91 -3.72 19.73
CA MET A 111 19.85 -3.70 18.59
C MET A 111 20.75 -2.46 18.72
N GLU A 112 22.05 -2.59 18.48
CA GLU A 112 23.08 -1.55 18.68
C GLU A 112 22.78 -0.20 17.99
N ASN A 113 21.88 -0.18 17.01
CA ASN A 113 21.53 1.01 16.22
C ASN A 113 20.24 1.71 16.66
N LEU A 114 19.54 1.24 17.70
CA LEU A 114 18.29 1.85 18.17
C LEU A 114 18.51 2.59 19.50
N THR A 115 18.79 3.89 19.42
CA THR A 115 18.96 4.73 20.61
C THR A 115 17.60 5.23 21.12
N CYS A 116 17.30 4.91 22.37
CA CYS A 116 16.11 5.39 23.06
C CYS A 116 16.51 6.05 24.36
N ALA A 117 15.78 7.11 24.74
CA ALA A 117 16.09 7.88 25.93
C ALA A 117 14.82 8.47 26.55
N THR A 118 14.94 8.81 27.83
CA THR A 118 13.98 9.62 28.57
C THR A 118 14.73 10.70 29.37
N VAL A 119 14.02 11.48 30.18
CA VAL A 119 14.64 12.51 31.04
C VAL A 119 15.04 11.91 32.38
N LYS A 120 16.27 12.18 32.82
CA LYS A 120 16.84 11.71 34.09
C LYS A 120 16.06 12.26 35.29
N GLY A 121 15.80 11.42 36.28
CA GLY A 121 15.12 11.81 37.52
C GLY A 121 13.63 12.13 37.35
N SER A 122 13.05 11.79 36.20
CA SER A 122 11.63 11.98 35.92
C SER A 122 10.76 10.82 36.43
N ALA A 123 9.45 11.01 36.43
CA ALA A 123 8.49 9.94 36.72
C ALA A 123 8.63 8.77 35.72
N VAL A 124 8.96 9.06 34.45
CA VAL A 124 9.17 8.07 33.39
C VAL A 124 10.44 7.25 33.65
N ASP A 125 11.54 7.89 34.03
CA ASP A 125 12.78 7.23 34.45
C ASP A 125 12.55 6.30 35.65
N MET A 126 11.82 6.78 36.66
CA MET A 126 11.42 5.96 37.82
C MET A 126 10.51 4.78 37.44
N TYR A 127 9.60 4.97 36.47
CA TYR A 127 8.72 3.92 35.97
C TYR A 127 9.53 2.78 35.35
N PHE A 128 10.47 3.09 34.45
CA PHE A 128 11.33 2.07 33.83
C PHE A 128 12.27 1.40 34.83
N ARG A 129 12.78 2.13 35.81
CA ARG A 129 13.61 1.57 36.87
C ARG A 129 12.85 0.55 37.74
N ARG A 130 11.54 0.75 37.93
CA ARG A 130 10.68 -0.14 38.73
C ARG A 130 10.22 -1.37 37.95
N GLN A 131 10.05 -1.27 36.64
CA GLN A 131 9.48 -2.35 35.83
C GLN A 131 10.54 -3.37 35.40
N VAL A 132 10.48 -4.57 35.98
CA VAL A 132 11.47 -5.65 35.74
C VAL A 132 11.50 -6.11 34.28
N GLU A 133 10.33 -6.18 33.63
CA GLU A 133 10.20 -6.61 32.23
C GLU A 133 10.93 -5.70 31.23
N LEU A 134 11.09 -4.42 31.58
CA LEU A 134 11.71 -3.40 30.73
C LEU A 134 13.15 -3.08 31.17
N SER A 135 13.69 -3.85 32.11
CA SER A 135 15.04 -3.63 32.67
C SER A 135 16.15 -3.66 31.63
N ASN A 136 16.06 -4.53 30.61
CA ASN A 136 17.04 -4.58 29.52
C ASN A 136 17.04 -3.30 28.69
N MET A 137 15.85 -2.78 28.38
CA MET A 137 15.70 -1.52 27.68
C MET A 137 16.22 -0.36 28.54
N TYR A 138 15.88 -0.36 29.84
CA TYR A 138 16.31 0.66 30.79
C TYR A 138 17.84 0.78 30.88
N ARG A 139 18.58 -0.33 30.91
CA ARG A 139 20.05 -0.31 30.94
C ARG A 139 20.67 0.44 29.76
N THR A 140 20.02 0.38 28.60
CA THR A 140 20.48 1.09 27.40
C THR A 140 20.08 2.57 27.45
N MET A 141 18.87 2.85 27.95
CA MET A 141 18.37 4.21 28.11
C MET A 141 19.15 5.00 29.16
N GLU A 142 19.52 4.37 30.28
CA GLU A 142 20.19 5.02 31.42
C GLU A 142 21.48 5.76 30.98
N ALA A 143 22.25 5.17 30.07
CA ALA A 143 23.45 5.79 29.50
C ALA A 143 23.15 7.00 28.60
N ASN A 144 21.99 7.01 27.93
CA ASN A 144 21.60 7.99 26.92
C ASN A 144 20.53 8.98 27.40
N ASN A 145 20.12 8.93 28.67
CA ASN A 145 19.08 9.80 29.19
C ASN A 145 19.52 11.28 29.22
N TYR A 146 18.58 12.16 28.92
CA TYR A 146 18.77 13.61 28.83
C TYR A 146 18.38 14.31 30.14
N ASN A 147 18.82 15.56 30.34
CA ASN A 147 18.45 16.35 31.52
C ASN A 147 17.15 17.15 31.31
N THR A 148 16.85 17.51 30.07
CA THR A 148 15.64 18.26 29.69
C THR A 148 14.92 17.55 28.55
N ALA A 149 13.61 17.76 28.44
CA ALA A 149 12.83 17.20 27.35
C ALA A 149 13.17 17.89 26.01
N GLU A 150 13.45 19.18 26.06
CA GLU A 150 13.76 20.03 24.90
C GLU A 150 15.04 19.56 24.18
N ASP A 151 16.07 19.17 24.94
CA ASP A 151 17.31 18.62 24.36
C ASP A 151 17.06 17.29 23.66
N ALA A 152 16.21 16.43 24.23
CA ALA A 152 15.87 15.14 23.65
C ALA A 152 15.04 15.34 22.36
N ILE A 153 14.04 16.21 22.37
CA ILE A 153 13.21 16.54 21.21
C ILE A 153 14.07 17.07 20.07
N ARG A 154 15.04 17.97 20.35
CA ARG A 154 15.96 18.49 19.35
C ARG A 154 16.82 17.38 18.72
N ASP A 155 17.35 16.46 19.53
CA ASP A 155 18.17 15.35 19.04
C ASP A 155 17.35 14.31 18.26
N VAL A 156 16.03 14.18 18.53
CA VAL A 156 15.10 13.41 17.68
C VAL A 156 14.93 14.05 16.32
N LYS A 157 14.72 15.39 16.25
CA LYS A 157 14.58 16.12 14.99
C LYS A 157 15.81 15.99 14.10
N ILE A 158 17.01 16.05 14.68
CA ILE A 158 18.28 15.90 13.95
C ILE A 158 18.54 14.43 13.56
N GLY A 159 17.76 13.48 14.07
CA GLY A 159 17.92 12.04 13.79
C GLY A 159 19.06 11.37 14.58
N LYS A 160 19.58 12.04 15.60
CA LYS A 160 20.61 11.49 16.52
C LYS A 160 19.99 10.54 17.54
N LEU A 161 18.78 10.86 18.02
CA LEU A 161 17.97 10.00 18.88
C LEU A 161 16.84 9.37 18.05
N MET A 162 16.71 8.05 18.12
CA MET A 162 15.71 7.35 17.31
C MET A 162 14.32 7.40 17.91
N ALA A 163 14.21 7.34 19.24
CA ALA A 163 12.95 7.46 19.95
C ALA A 163 13.13 8.16 21.30
N PHE A 164 12.22 9.08 21.60
CA PHE A 164 12.12 9.74 22.89
C PHE A 164 10.84 9.28 23.60
N ILE A 165 10.98 8.79 24.83
CA ILE A 165 9.85 8.29 25.63
C ILE A 165 9.52 9.33 26.69
N TRP A 166 8.31 9.88 26.62
CA TRP A 166 7.85 10.96 27.49
C TRP A 166 6.32 10.99 27.62
N ASP A 167 5.80 11.94 28.40
CA ASP A 167 4.38 12.15 28.63
C ASP A 167 3.63 12.48 27.32
N SER A 168 2.44 11.88 27.16
CA SER A 168 1.68 11.97 25.91
C SER A 168 1.23 13.39 25.57
N SER A 169 0.73 14.16 26.55
CA SER A 169 0.27 15.53 26.33
C SER A 169 1.37 16.45 25.79
N ARG A 170 2.61 16.30 26.31
CA ARG A 170 3.77 17.07 25.85
C ARG A 170 4.21 16.65 24.45
N LEU A 171 4.21 15.34 24.16
CA LEU A 171 4.58 14.82 22.83
C LEU A 171 3.53 15.16 21.76
N GLU A 172 2.25 15.10 22.10
CA GLU A 172 1.14 15.48 21.23
C GLU A 172 1.20 16.97 20.88
N PHE A 173 1.51 17.84 21.85
CA PHE A 173 1.74 19.25 21.60
C PHE A 173 2.90 19.48 20.61
N GLU A 174 4.04 18.82 20.81
CA GLU A 174 5.21 18.98 19.93
C GLU A 174 4.96 18.43 18.52
N ALA A 175 4.24 17.30 18.40
CA ALA A 175 3.84 16.73 17.11
C ALA A 175 2.76 17.58 16.40
N ALA A 176 1.87 18.26 17.15
CA ALA A 176 0.90 19.20 16.58
C ALA A 176 1.57 20.49 16.07
N GLN A 177 2.73 20.85 16.63
CA GLN A 177 3.48 22.03 16.22
C GLN A 177 4.46 21.74 15.08
N ASP A 178 5.07 20.56 15.05
CA ASP A 178 6.07 20.16 14.07
C ASP A 178 5.70 18.84 13.39
N CYS A 179 5.36 18.92 12.10
CA CYS A 179 4.89 17.78 11.31
C CYS A 179 5.97 16.75 10.98
N GLU A 180 7.26 17.04 11.25
CA GLU A 180 8.34 16.05 11.11
C GLU A 180 8.34 15.05 12.26
N LEU A 181 7.72 15.40 13.39
CA LEU A 181 7.57 14.55 14.56
C LEU A 181 6.24 13.82 14.53
N VAL A 182 6.28 12.54 14.89
CA VAL A 182 5.09 11.69 15.03
C VAL A 182 5.17 10.89 16.33
N THR A 183 4.04 10.76 17.01
CA THR A 183 3.90 9.85 18.15
C THR A 183 3.74 8.41 17.64
N ALA A 184 4.31 7.44 18.34
CA ALA A 184 4.34 6.05 17.88
C ALA A 184 3.90 5.07 18.98
N GLY A 185 3.00 4.16 18.62
CA GLY A 185 2.50 3.11 19.51
C GLY A 185 1.33 3.52 20.39
N GLU A 186 0.90 2.60 21.26
CA GLU A 186 -0.18 2.82 22.22
C GLU A 186 0.34 3.45 23.53
N LEU A 187 -0.52 4.24 24.18
CA LEU A 187 -0.26 4.82 25.49
C LEU A 187 -0.09 3.71 26.56
N PHE A 188 1.06 3.71 27.22
CA PHE A 188 1.38 2.80 28.33
C PHE A 188 1.74 3.60 29.59
N GLY A 189 1.80 2.93 30.74
CA GLY A 189 2.15 3.60 32.01
C GLY A 189 1.17 4.70 32.42
N ARG A 190 -0.12 4.50 32.15
CA ARG A 190 -1.19 5.52 32.36
C ARG A 190 -1.08 6.15 33.75
N SER A 191 -0.74 7.44 33.74
CA SER A 191 -0.61 8.29 34.91
C SER A 191 -1.27 9.63 34.59
N GLY A 192 -1.80 10.30 35.60
CA GLY A 192 -2.48 11.60 35.45
C GLY A 192 -1.75 12.70 36.19
N TYR A 193 -1.79 13.91 35.65
CA TYR A 193 -1.38 15.11 36.39
C TYR A 193 -2.41 15.43 37.47
N GLY A 194 -1.94 15.98 38.59
CA GLY A 194 -2.80 16.35 39.70
C GLY A 194 -2.23 17.53 40.47
N ILE A 195 -3.10 18.22 41.21
CA ILE A 195 -2.72 19.33 42.07
C ILE A 195 -2.31 18.77 43.44
N GLY A 196 -1.08 19.07 43.86
CA GLY A 196 -0.57 18.68 45.17
C GLY A 196 -0.90 19.72 46.24
N LEU A 197 -1.59 19.31 47.30
CA LEU A 197 -1.84 20.13 48.49
C LEU A 197 -1.18 19.49 49.72
N GLN A 198 -0.90 20.31 50.74
CA GLN A 198 -0.38 19.79 52.00
C GLN A 198 -1.40 18.84 52.66
N LYS A 199 -0.91 17.80 53.32
CA LYS A 199 -1.75 16.82 53.99
C LYS A 199 -2.59 17.50 55.08
N GLY A 200 -3.92 17.35 55.01
CA GLY A 200 -4.86 17.98 55.91
C GLY A 200 -5.26 19.42 55.53
N SER A 201 -4.95 19.87 54.30
CA SER A 201 -5.43 21.15 53.78
C SER A 201 -6.97 21.17 53.71
N PRO A 202 -7.64 22.22 54.22
CA PRO A 202 -9.10 22.34 54.14
C PRO A 202 -9.59 22.51 52.70
N TRP A 203 -8.71 22.93 51.77
CA TRP A 203 -9.05 23.17 50.37
C TRP A 203 -9.06 21.91 49.50
N ALA A 204 -8.65 20.76 50.04
CA ALA A 204 -8.50 19.55 49.24
C ALA A 204 -9.82 19.11 48.60
N ASP A 205 -10.90 19.14 49.37
CA ASP A 205 -12.22 18.71 48.90
C ASP A 205 -12.80 19.72 47.89
N ASP A 206 -12.71 21.02 48.20
CA ASP A 206 -13.20 22.09 47.32
C ASP A 206 -12.48 22.11 45.96
N VAL A 207 -11.15 21.94 45.96
CA VAL A 207 -10.36 21.88 44.71
C VAL A 207 -10.71 20.63 43.92
N THR A 208 -10.93 19.50 44.58
CA THR A 208 -11.30 18.25 43.90
C THR A 208 -12.68 18.39 43.23
N LEU A 209 -13.66 18.97 43.92
CA LEU A 209 -14.99 19.22 43.38
C LEU A 209 -14.95 20.19 42.20
N ALA A 210 -14.14 21.26 42.26
CA ALA A 210 -13.98 22.19 41.15
C ALA A 210 -13.37 21.52 39.90
N ILE A 211 -12.39 20.63 40.08
CA ILE A 211 -11.81 19.88 38.96
C ILE A 211 -12.85 18.95 38.32
N LEU A 212 -13.70 18.29 39.13
CA LEU A 212 -14.78 17.45 38.64
C LEU A 212 -15.80 18.26 37.83
N ASP A 213 -16.20 19.43 38.33
CA ASP A 213 -17.11 20.34 37.62
C ASP A 213 -16.51 20.80 36.26
N PHE A 214 -15.21 21.08 36.19
CA PHE A 214 -14.53 21.39 34.93
C PHE A 214 -14.49 20.22 33.95
N HIS A 215 -14.48 18.99 34.43
CA HIS A 215 -14.55 17.81 33.58
C HIS A 215 -15.99 17.54 33.11
N GLU A 216 -17.00 17.70 33.98
CA GLU A 216 -18.41 17.49 33.64
C GLU A 216 -18.94 18.57 32.68
N SER A 217 -18.53 19.83 32.88
CA SER A 217 -18.92 20.95 32.01
C SER A 217 -18.25 20.94 30.63
N GLY A 218 -17.27 20.06 30.41
CA GLY A 218 -16.45 20.06 29.18
C GLY A 218 -15.45 21.21 29.10
N PHE A 219 -15.28 21.98 30.17
CA PHE A 219 -14.31 23.08 30.20
C PHE A 219 -12.87 22.59 29.99
N MET A 220 -12.52 21.42 30.55
CA MET A 220 -11.18 20.83 30.35
C MET A 220 -10.91 20.52 28.87
N GLU A 221 -11.89 19.94 28.17
CA GLU A 221 -11.78 19.65 26.72
C GLU A 221 -11.60 20.94 25.91
N SER A 222 -12.24 22.04 26.32
CA SER A 222 -12.04 23.34 25.68
C SER A 222 -10.62 23.89 25.84
N LEU A 223 -9.97 23.60 26.98
CA LEU A 223 -8.58 23.99 27.23
C LEU A 223 -7.61 23.14 26.40
N ASP A 224 -7.81 21.83 26.33
CA ASP A 224 -6.98 20.93 25.53
C ASP A 224 -7.02 21.31 24.05
N ASN A 225 -8.23 21.55 23.51
CA ASN A 225 -8.39 22.00 22.13
C ASN A 225 -7.69 23.34 21.85
N LYS A 226 -7.69 24.25 22.84
CA LYS A 226 -7.12 25.60 22.70
C LYS A 226 -5.61 25.64 22.86
N TRP A 227 -5.03 24.83 23.74
CA TRP A 227 -3.62 24.93 24.10
C TRP A 227 -2.76 23.79 23.56
N ILE A 228 -3.32 22.59 23.37
CA ILE A 228 -2.59 21.41 22.90
C ILE A 228 -2.81 21.22 21.39
N LEU A 229 -4.08 21.21 20.96
CA LEU A 229 -4.44 20.90 19.57
C LEU A 229 -4.50 22.13 18.65
N GLN A 230 -4.38 23.35 19.17
CA GLN A 230 -4.34 24.59 18.39
C GLN A 230 -2.95 24.83 17.74
N GLY A 231 -2.25 23.75 17.37
CA GLY A 231 -1.04 23.77 16.55
C GLY A 231 -1.37 23.98 15.08
N ASN A 232 -0.36 23.92 14.22
CA ASN A 232 -0.46 24.15 12.77
C ASN A 232 -1.11 22.95 12.05
N LEU A 233 -2.24 22.45 12.58
CA LEU A 233 -2.90 21.20 12.22
C LEU A 233 -3.24 21.14 10.72
N GLN A 234 -3.62 22.28 10.14
CA GLN A 234 -3.91 22.40 8.70
C GLN A 234 -2.69 22.06 7.83
N GLN A 235 -1.48 22.33 8.30
CA GLN A 235 -0.24 22.09 7.56
C GLN A 235 0.24 20.64 7.71
N CYS A 236 0.02 20.01 8.87
CA CYS A 236 0.38 18.59 9.08
C CYS A 236 -0.58 17.62 8.39
N GLU A 237 -1.89 17.92 8.35
CA GLU A 237 -2.84 17.15 7.54
C GLU A 237 -2.46 17.14 6.06
N GLN A 238 -1.80 18.20 5.58
CA GLN A 238 -1.38 18.30 4.18
C GLN A 238 -0.17 17.39 3.89
N PHE A 239 0.69 17.13 4.87
CA PHE A 239 1.79 16.15 4.79
C PHE A 239 1.29 14.70 4.83
N GLU A 240 0.28 14.39 5.64
CA GLU A 240 -0.36 13.06 5.59
C GLU A 240 -1.15 12.84 4.30
N LYS A 241 -1.74 13.90 3.73
CA LYS A 241 -2.52 13.86 2.48
C LYS A 241 -1.67 13.95 1.22
N THR A 242 -0.34 14.08 1.28
CA THR A 242 0.48 13.77 0.10
C THR A 242 0.59 12.25 0.01
N PRO A 243 -0.21 11.57 -0.84
CA PRO A 243 -0.02 10.15 -1.05
C PRO A 243 1.44 9.94 -1.47
N ASN A 244 2.07 8.86 -1.00
CA ASN A 244 3.32 8.39 -1.56
C ASN A 244 3.17 8.42 -3.09
N THR A 245 3.77 9.42 -3.74
CA THR A 245 3.65 9.54 -5.18
C THR A 245 4.20 8.24 -5.77
N LEU A 246 3.47 7.59 -6.67
CA LEU A 246 3.99 6.42 -7.37
C LEU A 246 5.18 6.89 -8.21
N GLY A 247 6.36 6.87 -7.61
CA GLY A 247 7.60 7.20 -8.30
C GLY A 247 7.90 6.13 -9.34
N LEU A 248 8.71 6.50 -10.33
CA LEU A 248 9.20 5.58 -11.37
C LEU A 248 9.79 4.28 -10.80
N LYS A 249 10.35 4.33 -9.58
CA LYS A 249 10.89 3.18 -8.87
C LYS A 249 9.83 2.13 -8.53
N ASN A 250 8.60 2.54 -8.17
CA ASN A 250 7.51 1.64 -7.80
C ASN A 250 6.92 0.94 -9.04
N MET A 251 7.03 1.57 -10.22
CA MET A 251 6.62 1.01 -11.52
C MET A 251 7.75 0.33 -12.30
N ALA A 252 8.96 0.24 -11.73
CA ALA A 252 10.12 -0.33 -12.41
C ALA A 252 9.88 -1.75 -12.93
N GLY A 253 9.12 -2.57 -12.19
CA GLY A 253 8.75 -3.92 -12.61
C GLY A 253 7.96 -3.96 -13.93
N VAL A 254 7.08 -2.99 -14.17
CA VAL A 254 6.31 -2.89 -15.41
C VAL A 254 7.24 -2.58 -16.60
N PHE A 255 8.17 -1.65 -16.43
CA PHE A 255 9.16 -1.31 -17.45
C PHE A 255 10.11 -2.48 -17.77
N ILE A 256 10.55 -3.22 -16.75
CA ILE A 256 11.39 -4.41 -16.93
C ILE A 256 10.62 -5.49 -17.72
N LEU A 257 9.33 -5.67 -17.44
CA LEU A 257 8.50 -6.64 -18.16
C LEU A 257 8.35 -6.27 -19.65
N VAL A 258 8.17 -4.99 -19.97
CA VAL A 258 8.12 -4.51 -21.36
C VAL A 258 9.47 -4.73 -22.05
N ALA A 259 10.58 -4.40 -21.39
CA ALA A 259 11.93 -4.61 -21.94
C ALA A 259 12.20 -6.11 -22.23
N ALA A 260 11.84 -6.99 -21.29
CA ALA A 260 11.92 -8.43 -21.48
C ALA A 260 11.04 -8.91 -22.65
N GLY A 261 9.84 -8.33 -22.83
CA GLY A 261 8.96 -8.60 -23.96
C GLY A 261 9.57 -8.21 -25.31
N ILE A 262 10.24 -7.04 -25.39
CA ILE A 262 10.95 -6.60 -26.60
C ILE A 262 12.09 -7.56 -26.94
N VAL A 263 12.91 -7.92 -25.95
CA VAL A 263 14.02 -8.87 -26.15
C VAL A 263 13.50 -10.25 -26.59
N GLY A 264 12.43 -10.74 -25.97
CA GLY A 264 11.77 -11.98 -26.36
C GLY A 264 11.22 -11.93 -27.79
N GLY A 265 10.62 -10.81 -28.19
CA GLY A 265 10.13 -10.57 -29.55
C GLY A 265 11.26 -10.58 -30.60
N ILE A 266 12.40 -9.94 -30.29
CA ILE A 266 13.60 -10.00 -31.14
C ILE A 266 14.12 -11.44 -31.24
N GLY A 267 14.09 -12.21 -30.16
CA GLY A 267 14.44 -13.63 -30.18
C GLY A 267 13.52 -14.45 -31.09
N LEU A 268 12.20 -14.26 -30.97
CA LEU A 268 11.21 -14.97 -31.77
C LEU A 268 11.34 -14.69 -33.27
N ILE A 269 11.55 -13.42 -33.67
CA ILE A 269 11.72 -13.11 -35.10
C ILE A 269 12.98 -13.73 -35.69
N VAL A 270 14.07 -13.82 -34.91
CA VAL A 270 15.30 -14.52 -35.35
C VAL A 270 15.05 -16.01 -35.53
N ILE A 271 14.29 -16.63 -34.62
CA ILE A 271 13.90 -18.05 -34.74
C ILE A 271 13.01 -18.28 -35.97
N GLU A 272 12.03 -17.42 -36.22
CA GLU A 272 11.16 -17.51 -37.41
C GLU A 272 11.96 -17.37 -38.71
N MET A 273 12.89 -16.41 -38.76
CA MET A 273 13.80 -16.25 -39.90
C MET A 273 14.66 -17.49 -40.12
N ALA A 274 15.21 -18.08 -39.06
CA ALA A 274 16.01 -19.31 -39.14
C ALA A 274 15.17 -20.50 -39.60
N TYR A 275 13.95 -20.66 -39.07
CA TYR A 275 13.02 -21.72 -39.44
C TYR A 275 12.58 -21.61 -40.91
N LYS A 276 12.19 -20.41 -41.35
CA LYS A 276 11.80 -20.16 -42.75
C LYS A 276 12.96 -20.40 -43.71
N LYS A 277 14.17 -19.94 -43.36
CA LYS A 277 15.39 -20.21 -44.15
C LYS A 277 15.69 -21.72 -44.25
N HIS A 278 15.48 -22.48 -43.16
CA HIS A 278 15.68 -23.93 -43.16
C HIS A 278 14.64 -24.67 -44.02
N GLN A 279 13.37 -24.23 -44.00
CA GLN A 279 12.33 -24.77 -44.88
C GLN A 279 12.63 -24.49 -46.36
N ILE A 280 13.05 -23.27 -46.70
CA ILE A 280 13.41 -22.91 -48.09
C ILE A 280 14.58 -23.78 -48.57
N LYS A 281 15.63 -23.95 -47.75
CA LYS A 281 16.77 -24.81 -48.09
C LYS A 281 16.38 -26.28 -48.30
N LYS A 282 15.39 -26.78 -47.55
CA LYS A 282 14.85 -28.14 -47.69
C LYS A 282 14.03 -28.32 -48.97
N GLN A 283 13.31 -27.28 -49.42
CA GLN A 283 12.58 -27.30 -50.70
C GLN A 283 13.54 -27.23 -51.91
N THR A 284 14.62 -26.44 -51.84
CA THR A 284 15.60 -26.34 -52.92
C THR A 284 16.40 -27.64 -53.13
N ASN A 285 16.66 -28.41 -52.07
CA ASN A 285 17.39 -29.68 -52.15
C ASN A 285 16.53 -30.90 -52.53
N GLY A 286 15.21 -30.74 -52.69
CA GLY A 286 14.28 -31.82 -53.07
C GLY A 286 13.86 -31.81 -54.55
N ILE A 287 14.37 -30.87 -55.35
CA ILE A 287 14.05 -30.70 -56.79
C ILE A 287 15.29 -31.02 -57.68
N GLY A 288 16.35 -31.59 -57.09
CA GLY A 288 17.56 -32.02 -57.80
C GLY A 288 17.60 -33.53 -58.03
#